data_AF-A0AB38YKV3-F1
#
_entry.id   AF-A0AB38YKV3-F1
#
_cell.length_a   1.000
_cell.length_b   1.000
_cell.length_c   1.000
_cell.angle_alpha   90.00
_cell.angle_beta   90.00
_cell.angle_gamma   90.00
#
_symmetry.space_group_name_H-M   'P 1'
#
loop_
_entity.id
_entity.type
_entity.pdbx_description
1 polymer ?
#
loop_
_entity_poly.entity_id
_entity_poly.type
_entity_poly.pdbx_seq_one_letter_code
_entity_poly.pdbx_strand_id
1 'polypeptide(L)' 'MKSVGEVMAIGRKFEEAFQKALRMVDENFPGFDPYVKQ' A
#
# COMPACT_ATOMS: atom_id res chain seq x y z
N MET A 1 19.14 -8.84 -5.77
CA MET A 1 17.96 -8.02 -5.41
C MET A 1 17.46 -8.47 -4.04
N LYS A 2 16.88 -7.56 -3.24
CA LYS A 2 16.31 -7.87 -1.91
C LYS A 2 14.77 -7.91 -1.91
N SER A 3 14.11 -7.41 -2.95
CA SER A 3 12.66 -7.50 -3.10
C SER A 3 12.25 -8.92 -3.47
N VAL A 4 11.14 -9.38 -2.90
CA VAL A 4 10.55 -10.70 -3.15
C VAL A 4 9.29 -10.65 -4.02
N GLY A 5 8.76 -9.45 -4.28
CA GLY A 5 7.58 -9.24 -5.12
C GLY A 5 7.27 -7.76 -5.32
N GLU A 6 6.27 -7.49 -6.16
CA GLU A 6 5.73 -6.17 -6.43
C GLU A 6 4.20 -6.22 -6.49
N VAL A 7 3.56 -5.08 -6.20
CA VAL A 7 2.10 -4.93 -6.27
C VAL A 7 1.75 -3.77 -7.19
N MET A 8 0.61 -3.87 -7.86
CA MET A 8 0.07 -2.83 -8.71
C MET A 8 -1.38 -2.54 -8.33
N ALA A 9 -1.73 -1.26 -8.23
CA ALA A 9 -3.11 -0.83 -7.99
C ALA A 9 -3.54 0.23 -8.99
N ILE A 10 -4.84 0.22 -9.31
CA ILE A 10 -5.47 1.16 -10.24
C ILE A 10 -6.43 2.07 -9.48
N GLY A 11 -6.31 3.37 -9.73
CA GLY A 11 -7.18 4.41 -9.20
C GLY A 11 -7.37 5.54 -10.20
N ARG A 12 -8.47 6.28 -10.08
CA ARG A 12 -8.72 7.48 -10.89
C ARG A 12 -7.91 8.67 -10.39
N LYS A 13 -7.38 8.58 -9.15
CA LYS A 13 -6.52 9.57 -8.50
C LYS A 13 -5.32 8.87 -7.86
N PHE A 14 -4.22 9.62 -7.69
CA PHE A 14 -2.99 9.11 -7.07
C PHE A 14 -3.23 8.54 -5.68
N GLU A 15 -3.95 9.28 -4.82
CA GLU A 15 -4.22 8.89 -3.43
C GLU A 15 -4.98 7.55 -3.34
N GLU A 16 -5.92 7.33 -4.26
CA GLU A 16 -6.69 6.09 -4.35
C GLU A 16 -5.80 4.91 -4.75
N ALA A 17 -5.01 5.08 -5.81
CA ALA A 17 -4.09 4.03 -6.27
C ALA A 17 -3.03 3.72 -5.19
N PHE A 18 -2.51 4.75 -4.53
CA PHE A 18 -1.50 4.62 -3.48
C PHE A 18 -2.04 3.87 -2.25
N GLN A 19 -3.21 4.25 -1.72
CA GLN A 19 -3.81 3.55 -0.58
C GLN A 19 -4.21 2.11 -0.90
N LYS A 20 -4.60 1.81 -2.14
CA LYS A 20 -4.87 0.44 -2.59
C LYS A 20 -3.58 -0.38 -2.68
N ALA A 21 -2.54 0.16 -3.31
CA ALA A 21 -1.25 -0.52 -3.43
C ALA A 21 -0.65 -0.81 -2.06
N LEU A 22 -0.70 0.16 -1.13
CA LEU A 22 -0.12 0.01 0.21
C LEU A 22 -0.77 -1.13 1.01
N ARG A 23 -2.11 -1.27 0.90
CA ARG A 23 -2.85 -2.39 1.50
C ARG A 23 -2.57 -3.74 0.83
N MET A 24 -2.14 -3.75 -0.42
CA MET A 24 -1.82 -4.98 -1.15
C MET A 24 -0.42 -5.51 -0.82
N VAL A 25 0.48 -4.67 -0.28
CA VAL A 25 1.84 -5.08 0.07
C VAL A 25 1.84 -6.04 1.26
N ASP A 26 1.06 -5.75 2.29
CA ASP A 26 1.00 -6.54 3.53
C ASP A 26 -0.32 -6.24 4.27
N GLU A 27 -1.00 -7.30 4.71
CA GLU A 27 -2.32 -7.25 5.36
C GLU A 27 -2.32 -6.49 6.69
N ASN A 28 -1.15 -6.33 7.32
CA ASN A 28 -1.00 -5.60 8.58
C ASN A 28 -1.05 -4.07 8.39
N PHE A 29 -0.97 -3.57 7.16
CA PHE A 29 -1.04 -2.14 6.86
C PHE A 29 -2.43 -1.78 6.31
N PRO A 30 -3.31 -1.16 7.12
CA PRO A 30 -4.64 -0.76 6.65
C PRO A 30 -4.62 0.38 5.62
N GLY A 31 -3.45 0.91 5.28
CA GLY A 31 -3.26 2.02 4.36
C GLY A 31 -2.27 3.04 4.90
N PHE A 32 -2.40 4.30 4.46
CA PHE A 32 -1.54 5.40 4.90
C PHE A 32 -2.14 6.06 6.14
N ASP A 33 -1.90 5.46 7.31
CA ASP A 33 -2.38 5.94 8.61
C ASP A 33 -1.20 6.44 9.47
N PRO A 34 -1.14 7.74 9.81
CA PRO A 34 -0.06 8.32 10.61
C PRO A 34 -0.08 7.90 12.09
N TYR A 35 -1.13 7.22 12.55
CA TYR A 35 -1.28 6.77 13.94
C TYR A 35 -1.04 5.27 14.13
N VAL A 36 -0.69 4.55 13.08
CA VAL A 36 -0.22 3.16 13.18
C VAL A 36 1.06 3.16 14.03
N LYS A 37 0.97 2.53 15.20
CA LYS A 37 2.13 2.28 16.07
C LYS A 37 2.83 1.04 15.55
N GLN A 38 4.12 1.20 15.25
CA GLN A 38 5.02 0.12 14.84
C GLN A 38 5.39 -0.78 16.01
#